data_AF-R7R1V9-F1
#
_entry.id   AF-R7R1V9-F1
#
_cell.length_a   1.000
_cell.length_b   1.000
_cell.length_c   1.000
_cell.angle_alpha   90.00
_cell.angle_beta   90.00
_cell.angle_gamma   90.00
#
_symmetry.space_group_name_H-M   'P 1'
#
loop_
_entity.id
_entity.type
_entity.pdbx_description
1 polymer ?
#
loop_
_entity_poly.entity_id
_entity_poly.type
_entity_poly.pdbx_seq_one_letter_code
_entity_poly.pdbx_strand_id
1 'polypeptide(L)'
;MNSDFPEKFIPSIQMRRYLDEVGFQFSDMEKAAIIWNSGINHDRCLQGLKNLSDQTKDEKVRSQIAERMDYERRKFELHMRAGTDIVYLIYDADHSVCGCYRGSSVAFCAAKDLKERCWMEKRKVCGADERDVKKDDDGSLSVVSFDAMGEIKDVISSEILCLPGAHPDELDNKRFENLFIMLPTPFQKGDIVQNVSDASVGILCDNKLVQTPSSDYSDIEFRVISLLTDGTWEHHHINPLYLEKVKIQEIGDVPQYNRAIKTMRSFLLKSPDGTERNVLRACREYADRNREPDLVAKADRLDEIIF
;
A
#
# COMPACT_ATOMS: atom_id res chain seq x y z
N MET A 1 9.04 18.08 -23.33
CA MET A 1 9.72 18.04 -22.02
C MET A 1 8.88 18.82 -21.01
N ASN A 2 8.05 18.09 -20.26
CA ASN A 2 7.62 18.37 -18.89
C ASN A 2 6.56 17.32 -18.57
N SER A 3 7.05 16.13 -18.26
CA SER A 3 6.24 15.17 -17.55
C SER A 3 7.05 14.87 -16.30
N ASP A 4 6.92 15.73 -15.30
CA ASP A 4 7.37 15.49 -13.91
C ASP A 4 6.60 14.32 -13.27
N PHE A 5 5.72 13.66 -14.03
CA PHE A 5 4.91 12.55 -13.56
C PHE A 5 5.76 11.36 -13.08
N PRO A 6 6.70 10.79 -13.86
CA PRO A 6 7.51 9.67 -13.39
C PRO A 6 8.32 10.05 -12.13
N GLU A 7 8.92 11.24 -12.12
CA GLU A 7 9.69 11.74 -10.97
C GLU A 7 8.85 11.85 -9.70
N LYS A 8 7.57 12.23 -9.82
CA LYS A 8 6.64 12.38 -8.70
C LYS A 8 6.01 11.09 -8.21
N PHE A 9 5.68 10.17 -9.13
CA PHE A 9 4.78 9.05 -8.82
C PHE A 9 5.38 7.67 -9.10
N ILE A 10 6.61 7.59 -9.63
CA ILE A 10 7.34 6.32 -9.79
C ILE A 10 8.57 6.35 -8.90
N PRO A 11 8.49 5.78 -7.69
CA PRO A 11 9.59 5.83 -6.73
C PRO A 11 10.90 5.23 -7.27
N SER A 12 10.81 4.07 -7.94
CA SER A 12 11.97 3.39 -8.53
C SER A 12 12.60 4.22 -9.66
N ILE A 13 13.85 4.63 -9.45
CA ILE A 13 14.74 5.23 -10.45
C ILE A 13 15.01 4.24 -11.58
N GLN A 14 15.22 2.96 -11.28
CA GLN A 14 15.44 1.95 -12.31
C GLN A 14 14.24 1.77 -13.21
N MET A 15 13.01 1.73 -12.66
CA MET A 15 11.80 1.67 -13.48
C MET A 15 11.64 2.94 -14.33
N ARG A 16 11.88 4.13 -13.77
CA ARG A 16 11.85 5.38 -14.54
C ARG A 16 12.76 5.32 -15.76
N ARG A 17 14.03 4.92 -15.55
CA ARG A 17 15.02 4.77 -16.63
C ARG A 17 14.57 3.73 -17.64
N TYR A 18 14.13 2.57 -17.19
CA TYR A 18 13.71 1.49 -18.09
C TYR A 18 12.50 1.88 -18.94
N LEU A 19 11.49 2.53 -18.35
CA LEU A 19 10.32 3.01 -19.08
C LEU A 19 10.70 4.04 -20.15
N ASP A 20 11.65 4.93 -19.85
CA ASP A 20 12.20 5.88 -20.83
C ASP A 20 12.99 5.15 -21.94
N GLU A 21 13.86 4.20 -21.58
CA GLU A 21 14.67 3.40 -22.51
C GLU A 21 13.80 2.63 -23.53
N VAL A 22 12.68 2.06 -23.09
CA VAL A 22 11.75 1.34 -23.98
C VAL A 22 10.70 2.25 -24.63
N GLY A 23 10.74 3.55 -24.35
CA GLY A 23 9.80 4.54 -24.88
C GLY A 23 8.35 4.33 -24.43
N PHE A 24 8.14 3.73 -23.25
CA PHE A 24 6.80 3.48 -22.71
C PHE A 24 6.16 4.80 -22.26
N GLN A 25 4.89 5.00 -22.60
CA GLN A 25 4.13 6.19 -22.24
C GLN A 25 2.80 5.78 -21.61
N PHE A 26 2.54 6.28 -20.41
CA PHE A 26 1.24 6.10 -19.76
C PHE A 26 0.17 6.95 -20.43
N SER A 27 -0.98 6.36 -20.69
CA SER A 27 -2.22 7.07 -20.94
C SER A 27 -2.63 7.90 -19.71
N ASP A 28 -3.49 8.89 -19.91
CA ASP A 28 -3.96 9.72 -18.79
C ASP A 28 -4.80 8.91 -17.79
N MET A 29 -5.49 7.85 -18.23
CA MET A 29 -6.19 6.94 -17.32
C MET A 29 -5.21 6.17 -16.42
N GLU A 30 -4.12 5.64 -16.98
CA GLU A 30 -3.07 4.95 -16.21
C GLU A 30 -2.34 5.90 -15.27
N LYS A 31 -2.12 7.15 -15.67
CA LYS A 31 -1.57 8.18 -14.77
C LYS A 31 -2.49 8.43 -13.59
N ALA A 32 -3.80 8.56 -13.82
CA ALA A 32 -4.78 8.74 -12.75
C ALA A 32 -4.77 7.55 -11.77
N ALA A 33 -4.70 6.32 -12.31
CA ALA A 33 -4.59 5.10 -11.52
C ALA A 33 -3.33 5.08 -10.64
N ILE A 34 -2.18 5.44 -11.19
CA ILE A 34 -0.91 5.52 -10.44
C ILE A 34 -0.96 6.63 -9.38
N ILE A 35 -1.50 7.81 -9.68
CA ILE A 35 -1.62 8.90 -8.70
C ILE A 35 -2.46 8.43 -7.51
N TRP A 36 -3.62 7.83 -7.79
CA TRP A 36 -4.54 7.33 -6.77
C TRP A 36 -3.89 6.30 -5.85
N ASN A 37 -3.15 5.36 -6.43
CA ASN A 37 -2.54 4.24 -5.70
C ASN A 37 -1.09 4.50 -5.25
N SER A 38 -0.59 5.74 -5.36
CA SER A 38 0.81 6.08 -5.05
C SER A 38 1.16 6.08 -3.55
N GLY A 39 0.15 5.96 -2.66
CA GLY A 39 0.35 5.99 -1.21
C GLY A 39 0.80 7.34 -0.65
N ILE A 40 0.86 8.40 -1.49
CA ILE A 40 1.08 9.77 -1.02
C ILE A 40 -0.14 10.26 -0.22
N ASN A 41 0.06 11.29 0.60
CA ASN A 41 -1.03 11.82 1.43
C ASN A 41 -2.22 12.31 0.58
N HIS A 42 -3.40 12.25 1.19
CA HIS A 42 -4.70 12.42 0.55
C HIS A 42 -4.79 13.71 -0.29
N ASP A 43 -4.39 14.85 0.30
CA ASP A 43 -4.47 16.15 -0.37
C ASP A 43 -3.56 16.25 -1.61
N ARG A 44 -2.35 15.67 -1.56
CA ARG A 44 -1.44 15.66 -2.72
C ARG A 44 -1.93 14.72 -3.80
N CYS A 45 -2.54 13.60 -3.42
CA CYS A 45 -3.22 12.70 -4.35
C CYS A 45 -4.33 13.45 -5.12
N LEU A 46 -5.25 14.11 -4.39
CA LEU A 46 -6.33 14.90 -5.01
C LEU A 46 -5.79 16.05 -5.86
N GLN A 47 -4.74 16.74 -5.42
CA GLN A 47 -4.11 17.80 -6.21
C GLN A 47 -3.47 17.24 -7.50
N GLY A 48 -2.84 16.06 -7.44
CA GLY A 48 -2.30 15.35 -8.59
C GLY A 48 -3.39 15.02 -9.61
N LEU A 49 -4.50 14.44 -9.15
CA LEU A 49 -5.66 14.14 -9.99
C LEU A 49 -6.26 15.40 -10.60
N LYS A 50 -6.42 16.48 -9.81
CA LYS A 50 -6.91 17.76 -10.31
C LYS A 50 -6.03 18.32 -11.43
N ASN A 51 -4.71 18.33 -11.21
CA ASN A 51 -3.75 18.82 -12.22
C ASN A 51 -3.83 18.00 -13.52
N LEU A 52 -3.99 16.69 -13.42
CA LEU A 52 -4.18 15.81 -14.58
C LEU A 52 -5.52 16.10 -15.28
N SER A 53 -6.61 16.24 -14.53
CA SER A 53 -7.93 16.58 -15.06
C SER A 53 -7.95 17.93 -15.78
N ASP A 54 -7.22 18.92 -15.28
CA ASP A 54 -7.12 20.26 -15.88
C ASP A 54 -6.36 20.26 -17.23
N GLN A 55 -5.53 19.23 -17.48
CA GLN A 55 -4.64 19.14 -18.65
C GLN A 55 -5.09 18.11 -19.69
N THR A 56 -5.75 17.04 -19.27
CA THR A 56 -6.16 15.97 -20.16
C THR A 56 -7.31 16.41 -21.08
N LYS A 57 -7.29 15.88 -22.32
CA LYS A 57 -8.39 16.03 -23.28
C LYS A 57 -9.39 14.87 -23.19
N ASP A 58 -9.06 13.82 -22.44
CA ASP A 58 -9.93 12.66 -22.28
C ASP A 58 -11.11 13.00 -21.36
N GLU A 59 -12.31 13.05 -21.94
CA GLU A 59 -13.56 13.34 -21.22
C GLU A 59 -13.91 12.28 -20.19
N LYS A 60 -13.59 11.01 -20.45
CA LYS A 60 -13.85 9.91 -19.52
C LYS A 60 -12.99 10.07 -18.28
N VAL A 61 -11.68 10.33 -18.46
CA VAL A 61 -10.75 10.57 -17.34
C VAL A 61 -11.21 11.78 -16.52
N ARG A 62 -11.56 12.91 -17.17
CA ARG A 62 -12.07 14.10 -16.46
C ARG A 62 -13.33 13.82 -15.66
N SER A 63 -14.29 13.09 -16.24
CA SER A 63 -15.54 12.73 -15.54
C SER A 63 -15.25 11.86 -14.32
N GLN A 64 -14.45 10.81 -14.47
CA GLN A 64 -14.16 9.90 -13.35
C GLN A 64 -13.38 10.61 -12.23
N ILE A 65 -12.40 11.46 -12.57
CA ILE A 65 -11.68 12.26 -11.57
C ILE A 65 -12.64 13.21 -10.85
N ALA A 66 -13.52 13.90 -11.58
CA ALA A 66 -14.50 14.82 -10.98
C ALA A 66 -15.45 14.09 -10.02
N GLU A 67 -15.96 12.92 -10.42
CA GLU A 67 -16.78 12.05 -9.56
C GLU A 67 -16.02 11.64 -8.29
N ARG A 68 -14.77 11.17 -8.41
CA ARG A 68 -13.96 10.77 -7.24
C ARG A 68 -13.68 11.96 -6.31
N MET A 69 -13.31 13.11 -6.86
CA MET A 69 -13.07 14.32 -6.05
C MET A 69 -14.34 14.79 -5.34
N ASP A 70 -15.51 14.69 -5.99
CA ASP A 70 -16.80 14.98 -5.37
C ASP A 70 -17.12 14.01 -4.24
N TYR A 71 -16.86 12.71 -4.44
CA TYR A 71 -17.01 11.68 -3.42
C TYR A 71 -16.12 11.93 -2.19
N GLU A 72 -14.81 12.13 -2.39
CA GLU A 72 -13.86 12.39 -1.28
C GLU A 72 -14.24 13.67 -0.51
N ARG A 73 -14.61 14.74 -1.22
CA ARG A 73 -15.07 15.99 -0.59
C ARG A 73 -16.32 15.76 0.26
N ARG A 74 -17.32 15.03 -0.25
CA ARG A 74 -18.55 14.73 0.49
C ARG A 74 -18.28 13.86 1.72
N LYS A 75 -17.38 12.87 1.65
CA LYS A 75 -16.97 12.07 2.82
C LYS A 75 -16.42 12.97 3.91
N PHE A 76 -15.50 13.87 3.55
CA PHE A 76 -14.91 14.79 4.51
C PHE A 76 -15.92 15.80 5.06
N GLU A 77 -16.77 16.38 4.21
CA GLU A 77 -17.85 17.28 4.63
C GLU A 77 -18.81 16.60 5.62
N LEU A 78 -19.22 15.36 5.35
CA LEU A 78 -20.06 14.57 6.26
C LEU A 78 -19.34 14.31 7.59
N HIS A 79 -18.08 13.93 7.56
CA HIS A 79 -17.29 13.74 8.77
C HIS A 79 -17.25 15.02 9.62
N MET A 80 -17.07 16.18 8.99
CA MET A 80 -16.98 17.47 9.69
C MET A 80 -18.32 18.04 10.17
N ARG A 81 -19.46 17.48 9.73
CA ARG A 81 -20.80 17.90 10.22
C ARG A 81 -20.97 17.52 11.69
N ALA A 82 -20.98 18.54 12.54
CA ALA A 82 -21.29 18.40 13.96
C ALA A 82 -22.80 18.21 14.19
N GLY A 83 -23.14 17.54 15.28
CA GLY A 83 -24.51 17.34 15.76
C GLY A 83 -24.54 17.33 17.29
N THR A 84 -25.70 17.56 17.89
CA THR A 84 -25.85 17.58 19.36
C THR A 84 -25.58 16.20 19.99
N ASP A 85 -25.80 15.16 19.21
CA ASP A 85 -25.63 13.74 19.50
C ASP A 85 -24.34 13.17 18.89
N ILE A 86 -23.39 14.00 18.46
CA ILE A 86 -22.11 13.58 17.89
C ILE A 86 -20.95 13.90 18.84
N VAL A 87 -19.99 12.98 18.90
CA VAL A 87 -18.67 13.18 19.52
C VAL A 87 -17.57 12.72 18.57
N TYR A 88 -16.41 13.34 18.71
CA TYR A 88 -15.19 13.00 17.99
C TYR A 88 -14.17 12.45 18.98
N LEU A 89 -13.73 11.22 18.77
CA LEU A 89 -12.67 10.57 19.54
C LEU A 89 -11.38 10.65 18.75
N ILE A 90 -10.27 10.89 19.44
CA ILE A 90 -8.93 10.80 18.84
C ILE A 90 -8.24 9.57 19.42
N TYR A 91 -7.75 8.72 18.52
CA TYR A 91 -6.94 7.56 18.83
C TYR A 91 -5.51 7.82 18.42
N ASP A 92 -4.55 7.57 19.32
CA ASP A 92 -3.13 7.60 19.01
C ASP A 92 -2.68 6.36 18.22
N ALA A 93 -1.39 6.26 17.92
CA ALA A 93 -0.80 5.18 17.13
C ALA A 93 -1.00 3.78 17.72
N ASP A 94 -1.22 3.69 19.04
CA ASP A 94 -1.47 2.44 19.78
C ASP A 94 -2.97 2.11 19.86
N HIS A 95 -3.81 2.84 19.11
CA HIS A 95 -5.27 2.77 19.15
C HIS A 95 -5.85 3.04 20.55
N SER A 96 -5.17 3.86 21.35
CA SER A 96 -5.67 4.33 22.64
C SER A 96 -6.36 5.68 22.49
N VAL A 97 -7.50 5.85 23.16
CA VAL A 97 -8.24 7.12 23.13
C VAL A 97 -7.44 8.18 23.91
N CYS A 98 -6.98 9.20 23.21
CA CYS A 98 -6.20 10.31 23.77
C CYS A 98 -6.95 11.65 23.73
N GLY A 99 -8.14 11.71 23.10
CA GLY A 99 -8.97 12.91 23.08
C GLY A 99 -10.45 12.63 22.82
N CYS A 100 -11.32 13.50 23.33
CA CYS A 100 -12.77 13.46 23.10
C CYS A 100 -13.34 14.88 23.00
N TYR A 101 -14.04 15.18 21.90
CA TYR A 101 -14.46 16.53 21.53
C TYR A 101 -15.89 16.53 20.98
N ARG A 102 -16.64 17.61 21.21
CA ARG A 102 -17.95 17.84 20.56
C ARG A 102 -17.86 18.64 19.27
N GLY A 103 -16.82 19.47 19.13
CA GLY A 103 -16.60 20.33 17.97
C GLY A 103 -15.64 19.69 16.97
N SER A 104 -16.09 19.49 15.73
CA SER A 104 -15.28 18.89 14.65
C SER A 104 -14.00 19.68 14.37
N SER A 105 -14.07 21.00 14.29
CA SER A 105 -12.89 21.83 14.04
C SER A 105 -11.83 21.72 15.14
N VAL A 106 -12.25 21.63 16.41
CA VAL A 106 -11.31 21.50 17.54
C VAL A 106 -10.66 20.12 17.53
N ALA A 107 -11.45 19.07 17.31
CA ALA A 107 -10.95 17.71 17.17
C ALA A 107 -9.94 17.59 16.02
N PHE A 108 -10.26 18.20 14.87
CA PHE A 108 -9.40 18.18 13.69
C PHE A 108 -8.05 18.87 13.96
N CYS A 109 -8.06 20.04 14.60
CA CYS A 109 -6.81 20.70 15.03
C CYS A 109 -6.02 19.84 16.01
N ALA A 110 -6.69 19.27 17.01
CA ALA A 110 -6.03 18.42 18.00
C ALA A 110 -5.38 17.19 17.35
N ALA A 111 -6.05 16.52 16.42
CA ALA A 111 -5.50 15.37 15.70
C ALA A 111 -4.27 15.76 14.87
N LYS A 112 -4.35 16.88 14.14
CA LYS A 112 -3.23 17.40 13.33
C LYS A 112 -2.01 17.82 14.16
N ASP A 113 -2.24 18.25 15.39
CA ASP A 113 -1.21 18.74 16.31
C ASP A 113 -0.51 17.61 17.10
N LEU A 114 -1.06 16.39 17.10
CA LEU A 114 -0.42 15.23 17.74
C LEU A 114 0.94 14.88 17.11
N LYS A 115 1.14 15.14 15.82
CA LYS A 115 2.39 14.84 15.08
C LYS A 115 2.86 13.38 15.22
N GLU A 116 1.87 12.49 15.26
CA GLU A 116 2.01 11.04 15.19
C GLU A 116 0.84 10.48 14.37
N ARG A 117 0.94 9.21 13.99
CA ARG A 117 -0.20 8.53 13.34
C ARG A 117 -1.37 8.52 14.32
N CYS A 118 -2.52 9.01 13.87
CA CYS A 118 -3.71 9.05 14.71
C CYS A 118 -4.99 8.96 13.86
N TRP A 119 -6.11 8.71 14.54
CA TRP A 119 -7.43 8.62 13.92
C TRP A 119 -8.42 9.51 14.65
N MET A 120 -9.07 10.40 13.90
CA MET A 120 -10.21 11.17 14.36
C MET A 120 -11.48 10.43 13.95
N GLU A 121 -12.14 9.83 14.92
CA GLU A 121 -13.34 9.03 14.72
C GLU A 121 -14.58 9.82 15.13
N LYS A 122 -15.59 9.86 14.26
CA LYS A 122 -16.91 10.44 14.51
C LYS A 122 -17.86 9.35 14.98
N ARG A 123 -18.46 9.53 16.16
CA ARG A 123 -19.46 8.61 16.72
C ARG A 123 -20.73 9.34 17.13
N LYS A 124 -21.84 8.59 17.14
CA LYS A 124 -23.08 9.01 17.78
C LYS A 124 -23.05 8.69 19.28
N VAL A 125 -23.48 9.62 20.12
CA VAL A 125 -23.59 9.43 21.57
C VAL A 125 -24.74 8.46 21.87
N CYS A 126 -24.46 7.33 22.50
CA CYS A 126 -25.49 6.41 23.00
C CYS A 126 -26.33 7.11 24.09
N GLY A 127 -27.64 7.26 23.87
CA GLY A 127 -28.57 7.89 24.83
C GLY A 127 -29.70 8.76 24.26
N ALA A 128 -29.82 8.92 22.94
CA ALA A 128 -30.97 9.55 22.29
C ALA A 128 -31.77 8.51 21.49
N ASP A 129 -32.79 7.94 22.14
CA ASP A 129 -33.72 6.91 21.64
C ASP A 129 -33.09 5.62 21.08
N GLU A 130 -32.72 4.73 22.01
CA GLU A 130 -32.41 3.33 21.73
C GLU A 130 -33.65 2.58 21.20
N ARG A 131 -33.83 2.55 19.87
CA ARG A 131 -34.66 1.49 19.28
C ARG A 131 -34.10 0.75 18.06
N ASP A 132 -33.05 1.21 17.39
CA ASP A 132 -32.59 0.53 16.17
C ASP A 132 -31.07 0.57 15.92
N VAL A 133 -30.23 0.36 16.94
CA VAL A 133 -28.79 0.12 16.72
C VAL A 133 -28.49 -1.36 16.94
N LYS A 134 -28.10 -2.06 15.87
CA LYS A 134 -27.65 -3.45 15.94
C LYS A 134 -26.38 -3.53 16.81
N LYS A 135 -26.29 -4.57 17.63
CA LYS A 135 -25.23 -4.79 18.64
C LYS A 135 -23.82 -5.05 18.07
N ASP A 136 -23.66 -5.04 16.75
CA ASP A 136 -22.40 -5.34 16.07
C ASP A 136 -21.81 -4.10 15.34
N ASP A 137 -22.48 -2.93 15.37
CA ASP A 137 -21.90 -1.65 14.93
C ASP A 137 -21.16 -1.00 16.11
N ASP A 138 -19.87 -0.72 15.96
CA ASP A 138 -19.02 -0.02 16.93
C ASP A 138 -19.44 1.46 17.19
N GLY A 139 -20.53 1.91 16.55
CA GLY A 139 -21.06 3.27 16.62
C GLY A 139 -20.26 4.29 15.79
N SER A 140 -19.28 3.83 15.00
CA SER A 140 -18.48 4.65 14.10
C SER A 140 -19.27 5.08 12.87
N LEU A 141 -19.30 6.39 12.62
CA LEU A 141 -19.93 6.98 11.43
C LEU A 141 -18.90 7.27 10.33
N SER A 142 -17.72 7.72 10.74
CA SER A 142 -16.63 8.05 9.84
C SER A 142 -15.33 8.25 10.60
N VAL A 143 -14.20 8.03 9.92
CA VAL A 143 -12.85 8.18 10.46
C VAL A 143 -12.00 8.99 9.49
N VAL A 144 -11.27 9.97 10.00
CA VAL A 144 -10.16 10.62 9.29
C VAL A 144 -8.86 10.15 9.91
N SER A 145 -7.98 9.57 9.11
CA SER A 145 -6.66 9.14 9.56
C SER A 145 -5.59 10.17 9.19
N PHE A 146 -4.62 10.35 10.07
CA PHE A 146 -3.50 11.27 9.89
C PHE A 146 -2.18 10.52 9.91
N ASP A 147 -1.21 11.01 9.14
CA ASP A 147 0.17 10.54 9.23
C ASP A 147 0.95 11.25 10.35
N ALA A 148 2.22 10.87 10.55
CA ALA A 148 3.08 11.44 11.58
C ALA A 148 3.39 12.94 11.38
N MET A 149 3.05 13.52 10.22
CA MET A 149 3.20 14.96 9.97
C MET A 149 1.89 15.72 10.28
N GLY A 150 0.81 15.01 10.57
CA GLY A 150 -0.54 15.55 10.72
C GLY A 150 -1.20 15.87 9.37
N GLU A 151 -0.73 15.28 8.27
CA GLU A 151 -1.41 15.33 6.98
C GLU A 151 -2.49 14.24 6.92
N ILE A 152 -3.63 14.51 6.26
CA ILE A 152 -4.68 13.51 6.07
C ILE A 152 -4.14 12.39 5.20
N LYS A 153 -4.26 11.15 5.69
CA LYS A 153 -3.92 9.94 4.95
C LYS A 153 -5.14 9.37 4.23
N ASP A 154 -6.28 9.28 4.93
CA ASP A 154 -7.51 8.70 4.38
C ASP A 154 -8.76 9.17 5.14
N VAL A 155 -9.91 9.10 4.47
CA VAL A 155 -11.24 9.39 5.01
C VAL A 155 -12.19 8.23 4.70
N ILE A 156 -12.63 7.52 5.73
CA ILE A 156 -13.61 6.44 5.64
C ILE A 156 -14.93 6.96 6.19
N SER A 157 -16.04 6.74 5.49
CA SER A 157 -17.36 7.17 5.96
C SER A 157 -18.44 6.17 5.57
N SER A 158 -19.17 5.65 6.55
CA SER A 158 -20.39 4.86 6.30
C SER A 158 -21.57 5.77 5.95
N GLU A 159 -21.58 7.01 6.44
CA GLU A 159 -22.62 8.02 6.16
C GLU A 159 -22.82 8.29 4.66
N ILE A 160 -21.76 8.19 3.85
CA ILE A 160 -21.87 8.45 2.41
C ILE A 160 -22.66 7.38 1.66
N LEU A 161 -22.73 6.15 2.19
CA LEU A 161 -23.51 5.06 1.60
C LEU A 161 -25.02 5.33 1.66
N CYS A 162 -25.46 6.21 2.56
CA CYS A 162 -26.84 6.64 2.67
C CYS A 162 -27.23 7.73 1.64
N LEU A 163 -26.27 8.25 0.84
CA LEU A 163 -26.54 9.28 -0.16
C LEU A 163 -26.75 8.65 -1.55
N PRO A 164 -27.93 8.83 -2.18
CA PRO A 164 -28.20 8.29 -3.51
C PRO A 164 -27.22 8.81 -4.56
N GLY A 165 -26.62 7.91 -5.34
CA GLY A 165 -25.69 8.25 -6.42
C GLY A 165 -24.41 8.94 -5.95
N ALA A 166 -24.08 8.87 -4.66
CA ALA A 166 -22.88 9.51 -4.14
C ALA A 166 -21.62 8.67 -4.31
N HIS A 167 -21.73 7.35 -4.44
CA HIS A 167 -20.59 6.44 -4.41
C HIS A 167 -20.22 5.95 -5.83
N PRO A 168 -18.98 6.18 -6.29
CA PRO A 168 -18.49 5.59 -7.54
C PRO A 168 -18.29 4.09 -7.38
N ASP A 169 -18.66 3.26 -8.35
CA ASP A 169 -18.49 1.80 -8.26
C ASP A 169 -17.01 1.41 -7.98
N GLU A 170 -16.68 1.17 -6.71
CA GLU A 170 -15.32 0.95 -6.22
C GLU A 170 -14.75 -0.40 -6.63
N LEU A 171 -15.54 -1.26 -7.29
CA LEU A 171 -15.08 -2.53 -7.82
C LEU A 171 -15.02 -2.55 -9.36
N ASP A 172 -15.44 -1.46 -10.02
CA ASP A 172 -15.39 -1.37 -11.48
C ASP A 172 -13.94 -1.16 -11.96
N ASN A 173 -13.35 -2.21 -12.54
CA ASN A 173 -12.01 -2.18 -13.13
C ASN A 173 -11.89 -1.36 -14.42
N LYS A 174 -12.98 -0.74 -14.89
CA LYS A 174 -12.98 0.25 -15.97
C LYS A 174 -12.82 1.68 -15.46
N ARG A 175 -12.81 1.88 -14.15
CA ARG A 175 -12.47 3.14 -13.51
C ARG A 175 -10.97 3.24 -13.24
N PHE A 176 -10.44 4.46 -13.21
CA PHE A 176 -9.01 4.65 -13.01
C PHE A 176 -8.52 4.11 -11.66
N GLU A 177 -9.33 4.17 -10.60
CA GLU A 177 -8.94 3.74 -9.26
C GLU A 177 -8.49 2.27 -9.22
N ASN A 178 -9.14 1.45 -10.06
CA ASN A 178 -8.96 0.00 -10.13
C ASN A 178 -8.33 -0.45 -11.46
N LEU A 179 -7.78 0.46 -12.24
CA LEU A 179 -7.31 0.11 -13.58
C LEU A 179 -6.06 -0.77 -13.48
N PHE A 180 -6.14 -1.99 -14.03
CA PHE A 180 -4.97 -2.80 -14.29
C PHE A 180 -4.09 -2.16 -15.38
N ILE A 181 -2.78 -2.08 -15.13
CA ILE A 181 -1.79 -1.51 -16.04
C ILE A 181 -0.78 -2.60 -16.41
N MET A 182 -0.66 -2.88 -17.71
CA MET A 182 0.36 -3.80 -18.20
C MET A 182 1.72 -3.10 -18.26
N LEU A 183 2.52 -3.24 -17.20
CA LEU A 183 3.84 -2.62 -17.10
C LEU A 183 4.91 -3.48 -17.78
N PRO A 184 5.73 -2.92 -18.69
CA PRO A 184 6.97 -3.58 -19.09
C PRO A 184 7.92 -3.59 -17.89
N THR A 185 8.73 -4.64 -17.76
CA THR A 185 9.59 -4.83 -16.58
C THR A 185 11.04 -5.17 -16.97
N PRO A 186 12.06 -4.57 -16.30
CA PRO A 186 13.45 -4.98 -16.44
C PRO A 186 13.80 -6.16 -15.51
N PHE A 187 12.89 -6.57 -14.62
CA PHE A 187 13.13 -7.56 -13.59
C PHE A 187 12.93 -8.98 -14.13
N GLN A 188 13.71 -9.91 -13.59
CA GLN A 188 13.66 -11.34 -13.90
C GLN A 188 13.57 -12.15 -12.61
N LYS A 189 12.92 -13.32 -12.70
CA LYS A 189 12.92 -14.30 -11.61
C LYS A 189 14.34 -14.53 -11.09
N GLY A 190 14.50 -14.47 -9.77
CA GLY A 190 15.78 -14.63 -9.08
C GLY A 190 16.60 -13.36 -8.97
N ASP A 191 16.14 -12.21 -9.48
CA ASP A 191 16.74 -10.92 -9.14
C ASP A 191 16.59 -10.66 -7.64
N ILE A 192 17.63 -10.08 -7.05
CA ILE A 192 17.59 -9.57 -5.68
C ILE A 192 17.13 -8.12 -5.79
N VAL A 193 16.04 -7.80 -5.11
CA VAL A 193 15.36 -6.51 -5.24
C VAL A 193 15.14 -5.89 -3.88
N GLN A 194 15.19 -4.56 -3.83
CA GLN A 194 14.80 -3.76 -2.69
C GLN A 194 13.48 -3.04 -2.99
N ASN A 195 12.57 -3.03 -2.04
CA ASN A 195 11.41 -2.14 -2.05
C ASN A 195 11.84 -0.75 -1.55
N VAL A 196 11.69 0.28 -2.37
CA VAL A 196 12.14 1.62 -2.02
C VAL A 196 11.26 2.33 -0.99
N SER A 197 10.05 1.82 -0.71
CA SER A 197 9.15 2.44 0.27
C SER A 197 9.52 2.15 1.73
N ASP A 198 10.06 0.95 1.99
CA ASP A 198 10.41 0.49 3.35
C ASP A 198 11.85 -0.07 3.46
N ALA A 199 12.61 -0.04 2.36
CA ALA A 199 13.97 -0.58 2.22
C ALA A 199 14.09 -2.10 2.44
N SER A 200 12.98 -2.85 2.51
CA SER A 200 12.99 -4.31 2.60
C SER A 200 13.64 -4.94 1.37
N VAL A 201 14.33 -6.05 1.58
CA VAL A 201 15.10 -6.73 0.53
C VAL A 201 14.69 -8.19 0.43
N GLY A 202 14.47 -8.64 -0.80
CA GLY A 202 14.06 -10.00 -1.08
C GLY A 202 14.47 -10.49 -2.45
N ILE A 203 14.01 -11.69 -2.79
CA ILE A 203 14.26 -12.35 -4.07
C ILE A 203 12.97 -12.41 -4.85
N LEU A 204 13.00 -11.96 -6.10
CA LEU A 204 11.84 -11.96 -6.97
C LEU A 204 11.51 -13.39 -7.43
N CYS A 205 10.32 -13.88 -7.12
CA CYS A 205 9.87 -15.24 -7.42
C CYS A 205 9.22 -15.37 -8.80
N ASP A 206 8.46 -14.36 -9.20
CA ASP A 206 7.81 -14.26 -10.50
C ASP A 206 7.71 -12.79 -10.93
N ASN A 207 7.81 -12.54 -12.24
CA ASN A 207 7.79 -11.22 -12.87
C ASN A 207 6.65 -11.11 -13.92
N LYS A 208 5.69 -12.03 -13.91
CA LYS A 208 4.62 -12.09 -14.89
C LYS A 208 3.38 -11.35 -14.40
N LEU A 209 3.03 -10.29 -15.11
CA LEU A 209 1.72 -9.68 -15.03
C LEU A 209 0.79 -10.39 -16.02
N VAL A 210 -0.37 -10.85 -15.54
CA VAL A 210 -1.37 -11.52 -16.37
C VAL A 210 -2.69 -10.77 -16.23
N GLN A 211 -3.12 -10.14 -17.32
CA GLN A 211 -4.41 -9.46 -17.33
C GLN A 211 -5.54 -10.46 -17.59
N THR A 212 -6.50 -10.49 -16.69
CA THR A 212 -7.77 -11.21 -16.82
C THR A 212 -8.93 -10.20 -16.89
N PRO A 213 -10.15 -10.62 -17.28
CA PRO A 213 -11.30 -9.70 -17.31
C PRO A 213 -11.66 -9.07 -15.97
N SER A 214 -11.29 -9.70 -14.85
CA SER A 214 -11.51 -9.20 -13.49
C SER A 214 -10.28 -8.49 -12.93
N SER A 215 -9.18 -8.38 -13.68
CA SER A 215 -7.96 -7.81 -13.14
C SER A 215 -8.11 -6.34 -12.80
N ASP A 216 -7.49 -5.93 -11.70
CA ASP A 216 -7.51 -4.56 -11.21
C ASP A 216 -6.11 -4.02 -10.88
N TYR A 217 -6.02 -2.86 -10.22
CA TYR A 217 -4.73 -2.27 -9.89
C TYR A 217 -3.91 -3.13 -8.91
N SER A 218 -4.56 -3.87 -8.01
CA SER A 218 -3.88 -4.70 -7.01
C SER A 218 -3.15 -5.88 -7.64
N ASP A 219 -3.61 -6.38 -8.79
CA ASP A 219 -2.92 -7.45 -9.55
C ASP A 219 -1.61 -6.98 -10.22
N ILE A 220 -1.26 -5.69 -10.15
CA ILE A 220 -0.01 -5.13 -10.69
C ILE A 220 1.12 -5.32 -9.66
N GLU A 221 1.45 -6.58 -9.38
CA GLU A 221 2.37 -6.94 -8.31
C GLU A 221 3.26 -8.12 -8.68
N PHE A 222 4.47 -8.11 -8.14
CA PHE A 222 5.42 -9.22 -8.20
C PHE A 222 5.54 -9.87 -6.84
N ARG A 223 5.61 -11.21 -6.85
CA ARG A 223 5.91 -11.97 -5.65
C ARG A 223 7.40 -11.86 -5.32
N VAL A 224 7.71 -11.37 -4.13
CA VAL A 224 9.07 -11.25 -3.60
C VAL A 224 9.12 -12.00 -2.27
N ILE A 225 10.15 -12.81 -2.03
CA ILE A 225 10.36 -13.46 -0.73
C ILE A 225 11.52 -12.83 0.04
N SER A 226 11.29 -12.52 1.31
CA SER A 226 12.26 -11.89 2.21
C SER A 226 12.65 -12.87 3.31
N LEU A 227 13.91 -12.83 3.74
CA LEU A 227 14.42 -13.69 4.81
C LEU A 227 14.26 -12.98 6.17
N LEU A 228 13.47 -13.58 7.06
CA LEU A 228 13.27 -13.12 8.43
C LEU A 228 14.42 -13.54 9.34
N THR A 229 14.55 -12.89 10.50
CA THR A 229 15.65 -13.10 11.45
C THR A 229 15.69 -14.50 12.05
N ASP A 230 14.55 -15.17 12.13
CA ASP A 230 14.40 -16.56 12.56
C ASP A 230 14.76 -17.58 11.46
N GLY A 231 15.19 -17.10 10.29
CA GLY A 231 15.56 -17.91 9.14
C GLY A 231 14.37 -18.36 8.28
N THR A 232 13.14 -17.99 8.62
CA THR A 232 11.97 -18.24 7.79
C THR A 232 11.87 -17.21 6.67
N TRP A 233 11.01 -17.48 5.69
CA TRP A 233 10.77 -16.60 4.56
C TRP A 233 9.33 -16.11 4.60
N GLU A 234 9.14 -14.84 4.28
CA GLU A 234 7.84 -14.24 4.09
C GLU A 234 7.69 -13.83 2.63
N HIS A 235 6.55 -14.14 2.02
CA HIS A 235 6.21 -13.62 0.70
C HIS A 235 5.48 -12.29 0.80
N HIS A 236 5.86 -11.39 -0.09
CA HIS A 236 5.23 -10.09 -0.27
C HIS A 236 4.80 -9.98 -1.72
N HIS A 237 3.76 -9.18 -1.92
CA HIS A 237 3.32 -8.78 -3.23
C HIS A 237 3.61 -7.29 -3.41
N ILE A 238 4.50 -6.97 -4.34
CA ILE A 238 5.08 -5.63 -4.46
C ILE A 238 4.90 -5.13 -5.88
N ASN A 239 4.33 -3.93 -6.01
CA ASN A 239 4.20 -3.28 -7.32
C ASN A 239 5.59 -2.94 -7.89
N PRO A 240 5.89 -3.30 -9.15
CA PRO A 240 7.22 -3.10 -9.73
C PRO A 240 7.69 -1.65 -9.78
N LEU A 241 6.78 -0.67 -9.74
CA LEU A 241 7.13 0.76 -9.66
C LEU A 241 7.92 1.12 -8.38
N TYR A 242 7.96 0.24 -7.39
CA TYR A 242 8.67 0.41 -6.12
C TYR A 242 9.93 -0.46 -6.00
N LEU A 243 10.27 -1.25 -7.03
CA LEU A 243 11.40 -2.19 -6.94
C LEU A 243 12.69 -1.60 -7.54
N GLU A 244 13.82 -1.91 -6.92
CA GLU A 244 15.17 -1.62 -7.41
C GLU A 244 16.02 -2.89 -7.34
N LYS A 245 16.78 -3.22 -8.39
CA LYS A 245 17.75 -4.32 -8.31
C LYS A 245 18.91 -3.89 -7.42
N VAL A 246 19.27 -4.77 -6.50
CA VAL A 246 20.42 -4.55 -5.61
C VAL A 246 21.40 -5.71 -5.73
N LYS A 247 22.69 -5.42 -5.51
CA LYS A 247 23.68 -6.49 -5.41
C LYS A 247 23.75 -6.97 -3.98
N ILE A 248 24.04 -8.26 -3.81
CA ILE A 248 24.09 -8.84 -2.46
C ILE A 248 25.16 -8.20 -1.56
N GLN A 249 26.23 -7.68 -2.16
CA GLN A 249 27.29 -6.95 -1.45
C GLN A 249 26.82 -5.60 -0.89
N GLU A 250 25.71 -5.06 -1.39
CA GLU A 250 25.16 -3.75 -1.01
C GLU A 250 24.14 -3.85 0.15
N ILE A 251 23.63 -5.04 0.44
CA ILE A 251 22.57 -5.28 1.45
C ILE A 251 23.16 -5.40 2.87
N GLY A 252 24.40 -5.89 2.98
CA GLY A 252 25.11 -6.02 4.25
C GLY A 252 26.14 -7.15 4.25
N ASP A 253 27.15 -7.03 5.11
CA ASP A 253 28.18 -8.06 5.27
C ASP A 253 27.83 -9.06 6.38
N VAL A 254 26.72 -9.77 6.17
CA VAL A 254 26.33 -10.90 7.02
C VAL A 254 26.50 -12.19 6.21
N PRO A 255 27.59 -12.96 6.43
CA PRO A 255 27.88 -14.14 5.63
C PRO A 255 26.76 -15.18 5.60
N GLN A 256 26.08 -15.40 6.73
CA GLN A 256 24.97 -16.36 6.87
C GLN A 256 23.74 -15.93 6.07
N TYR A 257 23.32 -14.66 6.20
CA TYR A 257 22.24 -14.07 5.40
C TYR A 257 22.55 -14.16 3.91
N ASN A 258 23.76 -13.75 3.51
CA ASN A 258 24.20 -13.77 2.12
C ASN A 258 24.25 -15.19 1.55
N ARG A 259 24.60 -16.20 2.36
CA ARG A 259 24.49 -17.61 1.97
C ARG A 259 23.03 -18.03 1.78
N ALA A 260 22.15 -17.74 2.73
CA ALA A 260 20.74 -18.08 2.64
C ALA A 260 20.07 -17.48 1.40
N ILE A 261 20.28 -16.18 1.13
CA ILE A 261 19.79 -15.51 -0.08
C ILE A 261 20.34 -16.15 -1.36
N LYS A 262 21.65 -16.40 -1.44
CA LYS A 262 22.25 -17.05 -2.61
C LYS A 262 21.69 -18.44 -2.86
N THR A 263 21.57 -19.25 -1.81
CA THR A 263 21.09 -20.63 -1.93
C THR A 263 19.61 -20.68 -2.28
N MET A 264 18.77 -19.82 -1.69
CA MET A 264 17.36 -19.67 -2.05
C MET A 264 17.20 -19.22 -3.51
N ARG A 265 17.99 -18.22 -3.95
CA ARG A 265 18.02 -17.80 -5.35
C ARG A 265 18.39 -18.96 -6.28
N SER A 266 19.42 -19.74 -5.95
CA SER A 266 19.80 -20.94 -6.71
C SER A 266 18.68 -21.96 -6.76
N PHE A 267 17.94 -22.15 -5.66
CA PHE A 267 16.78 -23.05 -5.60
C PHE A 267 15.66 -22.58 -6.52
N LEU A 268 15.27 -21.30 -6.46
CA LEU A 268 14.24 -20.71 -7.34
C LEU A 268 14.60 -20.81 -8.83
N LEU A 269 15.88 -20.69 -9.15
CA LEU A 269 16.44 -20.80 -10.50
C LEU A 269 16.69 -22.25 -10.93
N LYS A 270 16.43 -23.25 -10.08
CA LYS A 270 16.71 -24.68 -10.33
C LYS A 270 18.17 -24.94 -10.71
N SER A 271 19.09 -24.22 -10.07
CA SER A 271 20.53 -24.39 -10.24
C SER A 271 21.03 -25.61 -9.43
N PRO A 272 22.15 -26.26 -9.82
CA PRO A 272 22.66 -27.47 -9.16
C PRO A 272 22.87 -27.35 -7.64
N ASP A 273 23.33 -26.18 -7.17
CA ASP A 273 23.58 -25.91 -5.75
C ASP A 273 22.31 -25.54 -4.96
N GLY A 274 21.22 -25.28 -5.66
CA GLY A 274 19.92 -24.87 -5.14
C GLY A 274 19.05 -26.04 -4.72
N THR A 275 19.54 -26.91 -3.83
CA THR A 275 18.73 -27.99 -3.26
C THR A 275 18.00 -27.51 -2.02
N GLU A 276 16.81 -28.06 -1.77
CA GLU A 276 16.01 -27.80 -0.58
C GLU A 276 16.82 -27.97 0.71
N ARG A 277 17.60 -29.05 0.79
CA ARG A 277 18.53 -29.34 1.89
C ARG A 277 19.55 -28.23 2.10
N ASN A 278 20.11 -27.66 1.02
CA ASN A 278 21.06 -26.57 1.12
C ASN A 278 20.39 -25.29 1.62
N VAL A 279 19.16 -25.00 1.14
CA VAL A 279 18.39 -23.83 1.59
C VAL A 279 18.11 -23.95 3.09
N LEU A 280 17.55 -25.07 3.54
CA LEU A 280 17.26 -25.31 4.96
C LEU A 280 18.51 -25.18 5.83
N ARG A 281 19.65 -25.75 5.40
CA ARG A 281 20.91 -25.60 6.13
C ARG A 281 21.33 -24.13 6.26
N ALA A 282 21.28 -23.36 5.17
CA ALA A 282 21.67 -21.95 5.20
C ALA A 282 20.72 -21.10 6.06
N CYS A 283 19.43 -21.42 6.07
CA CYS A 283 18.43 -20.76 6.92
C CYS A 283 18.70 -21.03 8.40
N ARG A 284 19.01 -22.29 8.78
CA ARG A 284 19.40 -22.65 10.17
C ARG A 284 20.65 -21.90 10.62
N GLU A 285 21.69 -21.85 9.78
CA GLU A 285 22.91 -21.09 10.09
C GLU A 285 22.63 -19.60 10.37
N TYR A 286 21.66 -19.01 9.65
CA TYR A 286 21.25 -17.62 9.87
C TYR A 286 20.42 -17.45 11.15
N ALA A 287 19.45 -18.33 11.37
CA ALA A 287 18.60 -18.36 12.57
C ALA A 287 19.44 -18.54 13.84
N ASP A 288 20.37 -19.50 13.85
CA ASP A 288 21.29 -19.78 14.95
C ASP A 288 22.12 -18.54 15.30
N ARG A 289 22.59 -17.82 14.27
CA ARG A 289 23.37 -16.59 14.44
C ARG A 289 22.54 -15.47 15.08
N ASN A 290 21.24 -15.41 14.81
CA ASN A 290 20.34 -14.44 15.42
C ASN A 290 19.73 -14.93 16.75
N ARG A 291 20.01 -16.17 17.18
CA ARG A 291 19.46 -16.83 18.37
C ARG A 291 17.95 -17.07 18.31
N GLU A 292 17.44 -17.31 17.10
CA GLU A 292 16.01 -17.52 16.82
C GLU A 292 15.75 -18.87 16.08
N PRO A 293 16.24 -20.04 16.56
CA PRO A 293 16.21 -21.27 15.75
C PRO A 293 14.86 -22.00 15.70
N ASP A 294 13.84 -21.57 16.46
CA ASP A 294 12.75 -22.46 16.91
C ASP A 294 11.90 -23.09 15.80
N LEU A 295 11.61 -22.35 14.72
CA LEU A 295 10.82 -22.85 13.59
C LEU A 295 11.69 -23.60 12.58
N VAL A 296 12.79 -22.99 12.13
CA VAL A 296 13.64 -23.53 11.06
C VAL A 296 14.46 -24.74 11.50
N ALA A 297 14.76 -24.88 12.79
CA ALA A 297 15.45 -26.06 13.32
C ALA A 297 14.62 -27.35 13.20
N LYS A 298 13.28 -27.23 13.24
CA LYS A 298 12.35 -28.36 13.19
C LYS A 298 11.81 -28.65 11.79
N ALA A 299 11.99 -27.72 10.85
CA ALA A 299 11.50 -27.87 9.49
C ALA A 299 12.28 -28.93 8.72
N ASP A 300 11.58 -29.91 8.16
CA ASP A 300 12.17 -30.94 7.29
C ASP A 300 12.02 -30.59 5.81
N ARG A 301 11.09 -29.68 5.50
CA ARG A 301 10.79 -29.22 4.14
C ARG A 301 10.77 -27.70 4.06
N LEU A 302 11.05 -27.17 2.88
CA LEU A 302 11.13 -25.73 2.65
C LEU A 302 9.76 -25.05 2.66
N ASP A 303 8.69 -25.75 2.27
CA ASP A 303 7.31 -25.24 2.35
C ASP A 303 6.85 -25.00 3.80
N GLU A 304 7.53 -25.56 4.80
CA GLU A 304 7.24 -25.35 6.22
C GLU A 304 7.81 -24.04 6.77
N ILE A 305 8.65 -23.34 5.99
CA ILE A 305 9.31 -22.09 6.41
C ILE A 305 9.14 -20.95 5.39
N ILE A 306 8.20 -21.08 4.44
CA ILE A 306 7.80 -19.99 3.55
C ILE A 306 6.35 -19.66 3.86
N PHE A 307 6.13 -18.47 4.41
CA PHE A 307 4.82 -17.95 4.81
C PHE A 307 4.31 -16.91 3.82
#